data_AF-A0A941KZS1-F1
#
_entry.id   AF-A0A941KZS1-F1
#
_cell.length_a   1.000
_cell.length_b   1.000
_cell.length_c   1.000
_cell.angle_alpha   90.00
_cell.angle_beta   90.00
_cell.angle_gamma   90.00
#
_symmetry.space_group_name_H-M   'P 1'
#
loop_
_entity.id
_entity.type
_entity.pdbx_description
1 polymer ?
#
loop_
_entity_poly.entity_id
_entity_poly.type
_entity_poly.pdbx_seq_one_letter_code
_entity_poly.pdbx_strand_id
1 'polypeptide(L)'
;MLRLGLILLILPGMVLMGVFWSELSTVNECLAAGGAYDYTAKACDMQGTPPFIPFAVRNPQFVNLTMLASVAGFCCCLFGLYVRRR
;
A
#
# COMPACT_ATOMS: atom_id res chain seq x y z
N MET A 1 19.67 -13.44 -9.88
CA MET A 1 18.45 -13.95 -9.22
C MET A 1 18.23 -13.33 -7.84
N LEU A 2 19.13 -13.49 -6.85
CA LEU A 2 18.91 -12.95 -5.50
C LEU A 2 18.65 -11.44 -5.41
N ARG A 3 19.50 -10.62 -6.04
CA ARG A 3 19.36 -9.15 -6.00
C ARG A 3 18.03 -8.68 -6.59
N LEU A 4 17.62 -9.27 -7.71
CA LEU A 4 16.34 -8.98 -8.36
C LEU A 4 15.14 -9.43 -7.51
N GLY A 5 15.22 -10.62 -6.89
CA GLY A 5 14.18 -11.10 -5.97
C GLY A 5 14.02 -10.21 -4.74
N LEU A 6 15.13 -9.70 -4.18
CA LEU A 6 15.11 -8.75 -3.06
C LEU A 6 14.45 -7.42 -3.43
N ILE A 7 14.77 -6.87 -4.61
CA ILE A 7 14.12 -5.66 -5.12
C ILE A 7 12.62 -5.91 -5.28
N LEU A 8 12.23 -7.00 -5.94
CA LEU A 8 10.83 -7.34 -6.18
C LEU A 8 10.07 -7.66 -4.88
N LEU A 9 10.76 -8.10 -3.83
CA LEU A 9 10.17 -8.36 -2.53
C LEU A 9 9.86 -7.06 -1.77
N ILE A 10 10.80 -6.12 -1.74
CA ILE A 10 10.75 -4.92 -0.88
C ILE A 10 10.07 -3.73 -1.57
N LEU A 11 10.39 -3.51 -2.84
CA LEU A 11 9.96 -2.30 -3.57
C LEU A 11 8.43 -2.15 -3.61
N PRO A 12 7.62 -3.19 -3.87
CA PRO A 12 6.17 -3.06 -3.88
C PRO A 12 5.60 -2.61 -2.54
N GLY A 13 6.16 -3.09 -1.43
CA GLY A 13 5.76 -2.68 -0.08
C GLY A 13 6.09 -1.22 0.21
N MET A 14 7.25 -0.74 -0.21
CA MET A 14 7.60 0.69 -0.07
C MET A 14 6.70 1.59 -0.91
N VAL A 15 6.37 1.18 -2.14
CA VAL A 15 5.43 1.91 -3.00
C VAL A 15 4.04 1.96 -2.36
N LEU A 16 3.56 0.82 -1.84
CA LEU A 16 2.27 0.75 -1.14
C LEU A 16 2.23 1.68 0.08
N MET A 17 3.28 1.65 0.91
CA MET A 17 3.41 2.54 2.08
C MET A 17 3.43 4.01 1.68
N GLY A 18 4.19 4.38 0.64
CA GLY A 18 4.28 5.77 0.18
C GLY A 18 2.91 6.33 -0.26
N VAL A 19 2.17 5.56 -1.05
CA VAL A 19 0.82 5.94 -1.49
C VAL A 19 -0.14 6.01 -0.30
N PHE A 20 -0.13 5.00 0.57
CA PHE A 20 -0.99 4.96 1.75
C PHE A 20 -0.74 6.16 2.69
N TRP A 21 0.53 6.49 2.97
CA TRP A 21 0.87 7.62 3.83
C TRP A 21 0.50 8.96 3.23
N SER A 22 0.60 9.13 1.92
CA SER A 22 0.18 10.38 1.27
C SER A 22 -1.30 10.69 1.53
N GLU A 23 -2.17 9.70 1.36
CA GLU A 23 -3.60 9.84 1.64
C GLU A 23 -3.84 9.98 3.15
N LEU A 24 -3.16 9.18 3.98
CA LEU A 24 -3.29 9.26 5.44
C LEU A 24 -2.94 10.65 5.99
N SER A 25 -1.94 11.34 5.41
CA SER A 25 -1.62 12.72 5.79
C SER A 25 -2.81 13.66 5.59
N THR A 26 -3.44 13.62 4.41
CA THR A 26 -4.59 14.48 4.09
C THR A 26 -5.81 14.18 4.97
N VAL A 27 -6.01 12.90 5.31
CA VAL A 27 -7.07 12.47 6.23
C VAL A 27 -6.79 13.02 7.63
N ASN A 28 -5.55 12.89 8.12
CA ASN A 28 -5.16 13.37 9.45
C ASN A 28 -5.26 14.89 9.55
N GLU A 29 -4.89 15.64 8.50
CA GLU A 29 -5.06 17.09 8.45
C GLU A 29 -6.54 17.50 8.58
N CYS A 30 -7.44 16.83 7.86
CA CYS A 30 -8.88 17.07 7.95
C CYS A 30 -9.44 16.75 9.34
N LEU A 31 -9.06 15.59 9.90
CA LEU A 31 -9.50 15.19 11.25
C LEU A 31 -8.95 16.14 12.32
N ALA A 32 -7.71 16.62 12.17
CA ALA A 32 -7.11 17.60 13.08
C ALA A 32 -7.80 18.97 13.00
N ALA A 33 -8.35 19.34 11.85
CA ALA A 33 -9.18 20.53 11.69
C ALA A 33 -10.60 20.38 12.28
N GLY A 34 -10.95 19.20 12.80
CA GLY A 34 -12.27 18.89 13.34
C GLY A 34 -13.33 18.53 12.29
N GLY A 35 -12.91 18.31 11.04
CA GLY A 35 -13.78 17.84 9.95
C GLY A 35 -13.85 16.31 9.86
N ALA A 36 -14.62 15.84 8.90
CA ALA A 36 -14.73 14.43 8.55
C ALA A 36 -14.33 14.22 7.08
N TYR A 37 -13.40 13.29 6.84
CA TYR A 37 -12.87 13.07 5.49
C TYR A 37 -13.81 12.21 4.64
N ASP A 38 -14.25 12.72 3.49
CA ASP A 38 -14.99 11.97 2.49
C ASP A 38 -14.03 11.21 1.57
N TYR A 39 -14.01 9.89 1.75
CA TYR A 39 -13.15 8.98 0.99
C TYR A 39 -13.56 8.75 -0.46
N THR A 40 -14.77 9.16 -0.86
CA THR A 40 -15.27 9.09 -2.24
C THR A 40 -14.97 10.38 -3.01
N ALA A 41 -15.21 11.53 -2.39
CA ALA A 41 -14.92 12.84 -2.97
C ALA A 41 -13.45 13.27 -2.78
N LYS A 42 -12.69 12.57 -1.93
CA LYS A 42 -11.31 12.92 -1.51
C LYS A 42 -11.21 14.34 -0.95
N ALA A 43 -12.22 14.75 -0.20
CA ALA A 43 -12.35 16.10 0.32
C ALA A 43 -12.67 16.08 1.82
N CYS A 44 -12.29 17.17 2.51
CA CYS A 44 -12.67 17.36 3.90
C CYS A 44 -14.07 17.98 3.96
N ASP A 45 -15.02 17.27 4.56
CA ASP A 45 -16.37 17.77 4.83
C ASP A 45 -16.44 18.25 6.28
N MET A 46 -16.78 19.52 6.48
CA MET A 46 -16.88 20.15 7.80
C MET A 46 -18.30 20.07 8.40
N GLN A 47 -19.26 19.55 7.63
CA GLN A 47 -20.69 19.56 7.98
C GLN A 47 -21.26 18.15 8.08
N GLY A 48 -20.77 17.22 7.25
CA GLY A 48 -21.21 15.83 7.23
C GLY A 48 -20.43 14.89 8.14
N THR A 49 -20.87 13.63 8.17
CA THR A 49 -20.18 12.52 8.86
C THR A 49 -20.03 11.32 7.91
N PRO A 50 -19.22 11.46 6.84
CA PRO A 50 -18.98 10.37 5.90
C PRO A 50 -18.43 9.11 6.59
N PRO A 51 -18.80 7.91 6.11
CA PRO A 51 -18.34 6.66 6.71
C PRO A 51 -16.86 6.40 6.41
N PHE A 52 -16.17 5.76 7.36
CA PHE A 52 -14.80 5.29 7.15
C PHE A 52 -14.77 4.13 6.16
N ILE A 53 -13.99 4.28 5.08
CA ILE A 53 -13.78 3.22 4.10
C ILE A 53 -12.28 2.90 4.08
N PRO A 54 -11.84 1.65 4.36
CA PRO A 54 -10.42 1.30 4.35
C PRO A 54 -9.78 1.47 2.95
N PHE A 55 -8.50 1.86 2.90
CA PHE A 55 -7.76 2.00 1.65
C PHE A 55 -7.75 0.71 0.81
N ALA A 56 -7.65 -0.45 1.45
CA ALA A 56 -7.64 -1.75 0.78
C ALA A 56 -8.98 -2.08 0.09
N VAL A 57 -10.10 -1.58 0.61
CA VAL A 57 -11.42 -1.75 -0.02
C VAL A 57 -11.55 -0.85 -1.25
N ARG A 58 -10.96 0.36 -1.21
CA ARG A 58 -11.00 1.31 -2.34
C ARG A 58 -10.01 0.96 -3.46
N ASN A 59 -8.85 0.41 -3.11
CA ASN A 59 -7.77 0.10 -4.06
C ASN A 59 -7.38 -1.39 -4.03
N PRO A 60 -8.35 -2.33 -4.20
CA PRO A 60 -8.08 -3.75 -3.99
C PRO A 60 -7.08 -4.30 -5.02
N GLN A 61 -7.16 -3.84 -6.27
CA GLN A 61 -6.24 -4.28 -7.32
C GLN A 61 -4.80 -3.86 -7.00
N PHE A 62 -4.59 -2.62 -6.56
CA PHE A 62 -3.26 -2.12 -6.23
C PHE A 62 -2.64 -2.86 -5.04
N VAL A 63 -3.42 -3.04 -3.96
CA VAL A 63 -2.97 -3.80 -2.79
C VAL A 63 -2.65 -5.25 -3.16
N ASN A 64 -3.53 -5.92 -3.90
CA ASN A 64 -3.32 -7.31 -4.28
C ASN A 64 -2.13 -7.49 -5.24
N LEU A 65 -1.96 -6.59 -6.21
CA LEU A 65 -0.83 -6.66 -7.15
C LEU A 65 0.51 -6.43 -6.44
N THR A 66 0.59 -5.47 -5.52
CA THR A 66 1.82 -5.23 -4.74
C THR A 66 2.15 -6.42 -3.85
N MET A 67 1.14 -7.03 -3.21
CA MET A 67 1.31 -8.24 -2.40
C MET A 67 1.73 -9.45 -3.25
N LEU A 68 1.12 -9.66 -4.42
CA LEU A 68 1.51 -10.70 -5.37
C LEU A 68 2.94 -10.52 -5.88
N ALA A 69 3.34 -9.28 -6.18
CA ALA A 69 4.71 -8.97 -6.58
C ALA A 69 5.70 -9.31 -5.46
N SER A 70 5.40 -8.98 -4.21
CA SER A 70 6.24 -9.36 -3.06
C SER A 70 6.35 -10.89 -2.90
N VAL A 71 5.25 -11.63 -3.07
CA VAL A 71 5.28 -13.11 -3.06
C VAL A 71 6.15 -13.67 -4.18
N ALA A 72 6.05 -13.12 -5.40
CA ALA A 72 6.92 -13.51 -6.51
C ALA A 72 8.40 -13.23 -6.22
N GLY A 73 8.71 -12.07 -5.63
CA GLY A 73 10.05 -11.71 -5.17
C GLY A 73 10.61 -12.68 -4.14
N PHE A 74 9.78 -13.10 -3.18
CA PHE A 74 10.14 -14.13 -2.20
C PHE A 74 10.48 -15.48 -2.86
N CYS A 75 9.63 -15.96 -3.78
CA CYS A 75 9.87 -17.19 -4.53
C CYS A 75 11.18 -17.11 -5.35
N CYS A 76 11.46 -15.98 -6.00
CA CYS A 76 12.72 -15.76 -6.71
C CYS A 76 13.94 -15.80 -5.78
N CYS A 77 13.83 -15.24 -4.57
CA CYS A 77 14.88 -15.33 -3.55
C CYS A 77 15.14 -16.77 -3.12
N LEU A 78 14.08 -17.54 -2.82
CA LEU A 78 14.20 -18.96 -2.45
C LEU A 78 14.84 -19.78 -3.56
N PHE A 79 14.38 -19.62 -4.81
CA PHE A 79 14.95 -20.32 -5.96
C PHE A 79 16.42 -19.94 -6.16
N GLY A 80 16.77 -18.66 -6.05
CA GLY A 80 18.14 -18.18 -6.15
C GLY A 80 19.06 -18.74 -5.05
N LEU A 81 18.55 -18.90 -3.83
CA LEU A 81 19.30 -19.52 -2.73
C LEU A 81 19.45 -21.03 -2.94
N TYR A 82 18.39 -21.71 -3.38
CA TYR A 82 18.38 -23.15 -3.59
C TYR A 82 19.34 -23.58 -4.70
N VAL A 83 19.30 -22.90 -5.85
CA VAL A 83 20.16 -23.22 -7.00
C VAL A 83 21.62 -22.88 -6.73
N ARG A 84 21.92 -21.82 -5.95
CA ARG A 84 23.29 -21.44 -5.61
C ARG A 84 23.96 -22.39 -4.61
N ARG A 85 23.16 -23.18 -3.87
CA ARG A 85 23.65 -24.11 -2.84
C ARG A 85 23.91 -25.52 -3.39
N ARG A 86 23.41 -25.83 -4.59
CA ARG A 86 23.81 -27.01 -5.38
C ARG A 86 25.02 -26.65 -6.23
#